data_AF-A0A3C0W392-F1
#
_entry.id   AF-A0A3C0W392-F1
#
_cell.length_a   1.000
_cell.length_b   1.000
_cell.length_c   1.000
_cell.angle_alpha   90.00
_cell.angle_beta   90.00
_cell.angle_gamma   90.00
#
_symmetry.space_group_name_H-M   'P 1'
#
loop_
_entity.id
_entity.type
_entity.pdbx_description
1 polymer ?
#
loop_
_entity_poly.entity_id
_entity_poly.type
_entity_poly.pdbx_seq_one_letter_code
_entity_poly.pdbx_strand_id
1 'polypeptide(L)'
;MNVDKRTGRLTGAWRLNCFNTLLPAGGQERAAVDWLEETIRAASGENGEERRPDFIRGSARGAPGQNISDAMIAASRDLEVIEQNFRPEEMRMLFALMQPDADLMTRWRTVVERHTQETDPRAQAARVRAACAHLAWVWDRMPTLRRHYRDRRDEAA
;
A
#
# COMPACT_ATOMS: atom_id res chain seq x y z
N MET A 1 -12.39 14.45 8.01
CA MET A 1 -12.31 13.33 8.96
C MET A 1 -13.39 12.33 8.56
N ASN A 2 -13.05 11.24 7.89
CA ASN A 2 -14.03 10.19 7.58
C ASN A 2 -14.26 9.37 8.85
N VAL A 3 -15.53 9.12 9.19
CA VAL A 3 -15.93 8.28 10.34
C VAL A 3 -16.83 7.20 9.77
N ASP A 4 -16.53 5.95 10.12
CA ASP A 4 -17.39 4.81 9.81
C ASP A 4 -18.74 5.01 10.50
N LYS A 5 -19.79 5.14 9.70
CA LYS A 5 -21.14 5.45 10.22
C LYS A 5 -21.77 4.29 11.00
N ARG A 6 -21.23 3.06 10.94
CA ARG A 6 -21.74 1.89 11.70
C ARG A 6 -21.06 1.70 13.05
N THR A 7 -19.78 2.05 13.15
CA THR A 7 -18.94 1.76 14.32
C THR A 7 -18.50 3.01 15.07
N GLY A 8 -18.74 4.20 14.51
CA GLY A 8 -18.27 5.47 15.08
C GLY A 8 -16.75 5.61 15.08
N ARG A 9 -16.02 4.66 14.47
CA ARG A 9 -14.57 4.69 14.37
C ARG A 9 -14.15 5.68 13.29
N LEU A 10 -13.14 6.48 13.60
CA LEU A 10 -12.45 7.32 12.63
C LEU A 10 -11.87 6.45 11.50
N THR A 11 -12.53 6.38 10.35
CA THR A 11 -12.01 5.74 9.13
C THR A 11 -11.08 6.64 8.34
N GLY A 12 -11.00 7.92 8.68
CA GLY A 12 -10.22 8.93 7.96
C GLY A 12 -9.05 9.48 8.75
N ALA A 13 -8.66 8.83 9.84
CA ALA A 13 -7.45 9.18 10.60
C ALA A 13 -6.49 8.00 10.67
N TRP A 14 -6.12 7.45 9.51
CA TRP A 14 -4.91 6.60 9.35
C TRP A 14 -3.60 7.39 9.57
N ARG A 15 -3.69 8.65 9.99
CA ARG A 15 -2.66 9.67 9.81
C ARG A 15 -2.05 10.14 11.12
N LEU A 16 -1.52 9.18 11.87
CA LEU A 16 -0.33 9.42 12.71
C LEU A 16 0.68 8.29 12.50
N ASN A 17 0.70 7.79 11.27
CA ASN A 17 1.68 6.88 10.75
C ASN A 17 3.04 7.59 10.70
N CYS A 18 4.12 6.94 11.13
CA CYS A 18 5.46 7.52 11.30
C CYS A 18 5.96 8.42 10.15
N PHE A 19 5.44 8.22 8.94
CA PHE A 19 5.66 9.05 7.76
C PHE A 19 5.33 10.54 7.96
N ASN A 20 4.32 10.89 8.75
CA ASN A 20 4.02 12.28 9.13
C ASN A 20 5.16 12.94 9.91
N THR A 21 5.85 12.16 10.73
CA THR A 21 6.91 12.64 11.61
C THR A 21 8.26 12.60 10.92
N LEU A 22 8.47 11.63 10.03
CA LEU A 22 9.78 11.33 9.45
C LEU A 22 10.02 11.98 8.09
N LEU A 23 8.96 12.32 7.35
CA LEU A 23 9.03 12.89 6.01
C LEU A 23 8.57 14.35 6.01
N PRO A 24 9.18 15.22 5.20
CA PRO A 24 8.74 16.61 5.06
C PRO A 24 7.32 16.67 4.45
N ALA A 25 6.52 17.62 4.92
CA ALA A 25 5.22 17.90 4.32
C ALA A 25 5.39 18.35 2.86
N GLY A 26 4.66 17.72 1.94
CA GLY A 26 4.76 18.01 0.49
C GLY A 26 5.99 17.41 -0.20
N GLY A 27 6.77 16.56 0.48
CA GLY A 27 7.89 15.83 -0.14
C GLY A 27 7.44 14.76 -1.12
N GLN A 28 8.31 14.43 -2.09
CA GLN A 28 8.03 13.38 -3.08
C GLN A 28 7.84 12.01 -2.42
N GLU A 29 8.62 11.70 -1.40
CA GLU A 29 8.50 10.48 -0.61
C GLU A 29 7.15 10.38 0.08
N ARG A 30 6.60 11.52 0.51
CA ARG A 30 5.28 11.56 1.11
C ARG A 30 4.20 11.27 0.08
N ALA A 31 4.25 11.91 -1.07
CA ALA A 31 3.32 11.64 -2.16
C ALA A 31 3.39 10.17 -2.64
N ALA A 32 4.59 9.58 -2.64
CA ALA A 32 4.79 8.17 -2.99
C ALA A 32 4.14 7.21 -1.97
N VAL A 33 4.23 7.53 -0.68
CA VAL A 33 3.54 6.77 0.38
C VAL A 33 2.01 6.88 0.24
N ASP A 34 1.49 8.10 0.05
CA ASP A 34 0.05 8.31 -0.15
C ASP A 34 -0.44 7.58 -1.43
N TRP A 35 0.37 7.54 -2.50
CA TRP A 35 0.10 6.78 -3.71
C TRP A 35 0.08 5.25 -3.48
N LEU A 36 1.05 4.71 -2.72
CA LEU A 36 1.08 3.28 -2.40
C LEU A 36 -0.13 2.88 -1.54
N GLU A 37 -0.50 3.70 -0.55
CA GLU A 37 -1.70 3.48 0.27
C GLU A 37 -2.96 3.40 -0.62
N GLU A 38 -3.13 4.35 -1.53
CA GLU A 38 -4.27 4.35 -2.46
C GLU A 38 -4.25 3.14 -3.41
N THR A 39 -3.07 2.72 -3.87
CA THR A 39 -2.91 1.52 -4.70
C THR A 39 -3.32 0.25 -3.94
N ILE A 40 -2.94 0.13 -2.67
CA ILE A 40 -3.36 -0.98 -1.80
C ILE A 40 -4.88 -0.97 -1.60
N ARG A 41 -5.49 0.20 -1.38
CA ARG A 41 -6.95 0.34 -1.24
C ARG A 41 -7.69 -0.05 -2.51
N ALA A 42 -7.20 0.41 -3.66
CA ALA A 42 -7.76 0.09 -4.96
C ALA A 42 -7.65 -1.42 -5.25
N ALA A 43 -6.49 -2.05 -4.99
CA ALA A 43 -6.32 -3.49 -5.12
C ALA A 43 -7.25 -4.29 -4.19
N SER A 44 -7.49 -3.77 -2.97
CA SER A 44 -8.38 -4.39 -1.97
C SER A 44 -9.86 -4.18 -2.26
N GLY A 45 -10.22 -3.34 -3.24
CA GLY A 45 -11.61 -3.03 -3.58
C GLY A 45 -12.33 -2.10 -2.58
N GLU A 46 -11.60 -1.40 -1.69
CA GLU A 46 -12.18 -0.51 -0.67
C GLU A 46 -12.97 0.66 -1.29
N ASN A 47 -12.56 1.10 -2.48
CA ASN A 47 -13.18 2.20 -3.23
C ASN A 47 -14.17 1.73 -4.32
N GLY A 48 -14.49 0.44 -4.39
CA GLY A 48 -15.44 -0.09 -5.37
C GLY A 48 -16.87 0.32 -5.03
N GLU A 49 -17.51 1.12 -5.89
CA GLU A 49 -18.94 1.46 -5.79
C GLU A 49 -19.88 0.26 -6.01
N GLU A 50 -19.36 -0.92 -6.36
CA GLU A 50 -20.17 -2.08 -6.71
C GLU A 50 -20.69 -2.89 -5.49
N ARG A 51 -21.20 -2.16 -4.49
CA ARG A 51 -22.18 -2.71 -3.55
C ARG A 51 -23.54 -2.75 -4.24
N ARG A 52 -23.83 -3.83 -4.96
CA ARG A 52 -25.22 -4.08 -5.38
C ARG A 52 -26.05 -4.66 -4.23
N PRO A 53 -27.33 -4.27 -4.11
CA PRO A 53 -28.28 -4.90 -3.21
C PRO A 53 -28.54 -6.37 -3.59
N ASP A 54 -28.78 -7.20 -2.57
CA ASP A 54 -28.64 -8.66 -2.48
C ASP A 54 -29.43 -9.58 -3.47
N PHE A 55 -29.96 -9.10 -4.61
CA PHE A 55 -30.97 -9.84 -5.38
C PHE A 55 -30.58 -10.48 -6.73
N ILE A 56 -29.30 -10.52 -7.14
CA ILE A 56 -28.93 -11.20 -8.41
C ILE A 56 -27.98 -12.37 -8.18
N ARG A 57 -28.57 -13.57 -8.09
CA ARG A 57 -27.88 -14.85 -8.31
C ARG A 57 -27.86 -15.16 -9.82
N GLY A 58 -26.71 -15.61 -10.33
CA GLY A 58 -26.65 -16.57 -11.44
C GLY A 58 -26.02 -16.07 -12.75
N SER A 59 -24.71 -16.21 -12.91
CA SER A 59 -24.08 -16.55 -14.21
C SER A 59 -22.71 -17.20 -14.00
N ALA A 60 -22.24 -17.99 -14.97
CA ALA A 60 -21.11 -18.93 -14.87
C ALA A 60 -19.69 -18.31 -14.75
N ARG A 61 -19.58 -17.02 -14.43
CA ARG A 61 -18.32 -16.27 -14.16
C ARG A 61 -18.33 -15.77 -12.73
N GLY A 62 -17.43 -16.32 -11.90
CA GLY A 62 -17.18 -15.89 -10.52
C GLY A 62 -18.31 -16.21 -9.54
N ALA A 63 -17.96 -16.64 -8.32
CA ALA A 63 -18.95 -16.80 -7.26
C ALA A 63 -19.68 -15.46 -7.03
N PRO A 64 -21.02 -15.45 -6.83
CA PRO A 64 -21.76 -14.20 -6.64
C PRO A 64 -21.22 -13.49 -5.40
N GLY A 65 -20.56 -12.34 -5.58
CA GLY A 65 -20.03 -11.53 -4.47
C GLY A 65 -18.62 -10.96 -4.62
N GLN A 66 -17.88 -11.23 -5.71
CA GLN A 66 -16.57 -10.62 -5.94
C GLN A 66 -16.46 -10.07 -7.37
N ASN A 67 -16.92 -8.83 -7.56
CA ASN A 67 -16.69 -8.12 -8.81
C ASN A 67 -15.27 -7.57 -8.78
N ILE A 68 -14.33 -8.28 -9.40
CA ILE A 68 -12.97 -7.77 -9.61
C ILE A 68 -13.05 -6.70 -10.71
N SER A 69 -12.88 -5.43 -10.35
CA SER A 69 -12.89 -4.33 -11.31
C SER A 69 -11.56 -4.23 -12.08
N ASP A 70 -11.58 -3.60 -13.26
CA ASP A 70 -10.35 -3.30 -14.01
C ASP A 70 -9.36 -2.45 -13.18
N ALA A 71 -9.87 -1.59 -12.30
CA ALA A 71 -9.06 -0.81 -11.36
C ALA A 71 -8.36 -1.70 -10.32
N MET A 72 -9.04 -2.71 -9.79
CA MET A 72 -8.44 -3.70 -8.88
C MET A 72 -7.35 -4.52 -9.59
N ILE A 73 -7.59 -4.91 -10.84
CA ILE A 73 -6.60 -5.66 -11.65
C ILE A 73 -5.38 -4.79 -11.93
N ALA A 74 -5.58 -3.52 -12.33
CA ALA A 74 -4.50 -2.58 -12.60
C ALA A 74 -3.68 -2.30 -11.33
N ALA A 75 -4.34 -2.04 -10.20
CA ALA A 75 -3.66 -1.81 -8.92
C ALA A 75 -2.90 -3.05 -8.45
N SER A 76 -3.46 -4.25 -8.62
CA SER A 76 -2.77 -5.50 -8.28
C SER A 76 -1.50 -5.70 -9.11
N ARG A 77 -1.55 -5.37 -10.41
CA ARG A 77 -0.35 -5.41 -11.27
C ARG A 77 0.70 -4.39 -10.85
N ASP A 78 0.27 -3.21 -10.40
CA ASP A 78 1.19 -2.20 -9.87
C ASP A 78 1.88 -2.72 -8.61
N LEU A 79 1.14 -3.36 -7.70
CA LEU A 79 1.71 -3.98 -6.51
C LEU A 79 2.74 -5.05 -6.87
N GLU A 80 2.48 -5.90 -7.87
CA GLU A 80 3.46 -6.88 -8.35
C GLU A 80 4.74 -6.23 -8.88
N VAL A 81 4.62 -5.11 -9.63
CA VAL A 81 5.78 -4.35 -10.10
C VAL A 81 6.56 -3.78 -8.92
N ILE A 82 5.87 -3.23 -7.92
CA ILE A 82 6.52 -2.70 -6.71
C ILE A 82 7.25 -3.82 -5.96
N GLU A 83 6.59 -4.95 -5.69
CA GLU A 83 7.18 -6.09 -4.97
C GLU A 83 8.46 -6.60 -5.63
N GLN A 84 8.51 -6.63 -6.97
CA GLN A 84 9.71 -7.08 -7.70
C GLN A 84 10.88 -6.09 -7.67
N ASN A 85 10.62 -4.82 -7.38
CA ASN A 85 11.65 -3.79 -7.29
C ASN A 85 12.05 -3.48 -5.84
N PHE A 86 11.41 -4.12 -4.86
CA PHE A 86 11.75 -3.97 -3.45
C PHE A 86 12.49 -5.19 -2.89
N ARG A 87 13.29 -4.95 -1.85
CA ARG A 87 13.74 -6.07 -1.00
C ARG A 87 12.53 -6.58 -0.21
N PRO A 88 12.37 -7.92 -0.05
CA PRO A 88 11.22 -8.47 0.68
C PRO A 88 11.07 -7.95 2.11
N GLU A 89 12.17 -7.60 2.77
CA GLU A 89 12.18 -7.03 4.13
C GLU A 89 11.67 -5.59 4.15
N GLU A 90 12.12 -4.77 3.20
CA GLU A 90 11.71 -3.35 3.07
C GLU A 90 10.22 -3.25 2.73
N MET A 91 9.75 -4.10 1.81
CA MET A 91 8.35 -4.14 1.42
C MET A 91 7.46 -4.56 2.60
N ARG A 92 7.84 -5.63 3.31
CA ARG A 92 7.11 -6.10 4.50
C ARG A 92 7.07 -5.03 5.60
N MET A 93 8.18 -4.34 5.83
CA MET A 93 8.24 -3.23 6.77
C MET A 93 7.30 -2.09 6.36
N LEU A 94 7.35 -1.63 5.11
CA LEU A 94 6.47 -0.56 4.62
C LEU A 94 5.00 -0.93 4.75
N PHE A 95 4.62 -2.15 4.36
CA PHE A 95 3.24 -2.63 4.46
C PHE A 95 2.78 -2.73 5.90
N ALA A 96 3.63 -3.25 6.80
CA ALA A 96 3.33 -3.31 8.22
C ALA A 96 3.16 -1.91 8.83
N LEU A 97 3.98 -0.94 8.41
CA LEU A 97 3.84 0.45 8.83
C LEU A 97 2.56 1.09 8.28
N MET A 98 2.07 0.69 7.10
CA MET A 98 0.85 1.21 6.48
C MET A 98 -0.45 0.63 7.04
N GLN A 99 -0.40 -0.43 7.86
CA GLN A 99 -1.61 -1.02 8.45
C GLN A 99 -2.35 -0.04 9.40
N PRO A 100 -3.69 -0.16 9.51
CA PRO A 100 -4.46 0.67 10.42
C PRO A 100 -4.26 0.12 11.82
N ASP A 101 -3.29 0.66 12.54
CA ASP A 101 -3.20 0.38 13.95
C ASP A 101 -3.10 1.70 14.72
N ALA A 102 -4.04 1.88 15.66
CA ALA A 102 -3.97 2.99 16.61
C ALA A 102 -2.67 2.90 17.43
N ASP A 103 -2.12 1.70 17.61
CA ASP A 103 -0.87 1.45 18.33
C ASP A 103 0.38 1.72 17.48
N LEU A 104 0.29 1.69 16.14
CA LEU A 104 1.44 1.96 15.25
C LEU A 104 2.01 3.37 15.44
N MET A 105 1.15 4.33 15.82
CA MET A 105 1.58 5.69 16.17
C MET A 105 2.66 5.72 17.25
N THR A 106 2.57 4.83 18.25
CA THR A 106 3.49 4.77 19.39
C THR A 106 4.56 3.69 19.22
N ARG A 107 4.35 2.71 18.33
CA ARG A 107 5.18 1.49 18.21
C ARG A 107 5.80 1.23 16.84
N TRP A 108 5.79 2.19 15.91
CA TRP A 108 6.42 2.01 14.58
C TRP A 108 7.89 1.54 14.68
N ARG A 109 8.62 1.94 15.72
CA ARG A 109 9.99 1.47 15.99
C ARG A 109 10.07 -0.03 16.20
N THR A 110 9.11 -0.62 16.93
CA THR A 110 9.02 -2.07 17.12
C THR A 110 8.73 -2.80 15.81
N VAL A 111 7.99 -2.18 14.90
CA VAL A 111 7.77 -2.72 13.55
C VAL A 111 9.07 -2.70 12.75
N VAL A 112 9.79 -1.58 12.76
CA VAL A 112 11.10 -1.48 12.10
C VAL A 112 12.09 -2.49 12.67
N GLU A 113 12.19 -2.60 14.00
CA GLU A 113 13.05 -3.59 14.67
C GLU A 113 12.69 -5.02 14.27
N ARG A 114 11.41 -5.38 14.24
CA ARG A 114 10.95 -6.72 13.82
C ARG A 114 11.39 -7.08 12.40
N HIS A 115 11.40 -6.11 11.49
CA HIS A 115 11.69 -6.34 10.07
C HIS A 115 13.14 -6.09 9.67
N THR A 116 13.90 -5.31 10.44
CA THR A 116 15.27 -4.88 10.09
C THR A 116 16.31 -5.27 11.14
N GLN A 117 15.88 -5.75 12.31
CA GLN A 117 16.70 -6.00 13.50
C GLN A 117 17.39 -4.74 14.05
N GLU A 118 17.07 -3.56 13.52
CA GLU A 118 17.66 -2.30 13.95
C GLU A 118 17.04 -1.85 15.26
N THR A 119 17.89 -1.52 16.23
CA THR A 119 17.49 -1.11 17.59
C THR A 119 17.84 0.34 17.89
N ASP A 120 18.78 0.94 17.14
CA ASP A 120 19.09 2.36 17.30
C ASP A 120 17.95 3.23 16.73
N PRO A 121 17.31 4.11 17.54
CA PRO A 121 16.23 4.96 17.09
C PRO A 121 16.57 5.84 15.88
N ARG A 122 17.83 6.26 15.73
CA ARG A 122 18.26 7.08 14.58
C ARG A 122 18.38 6.23 13.33
N ALA A 123 19.01 5.06 13.43
CA ALA A 123 19.07 4.10 12.34
C ALA A 123 17.68 3.60 11.92
N GLN A 124 16.76 3.34 12.85
CA GLN A 124 15.38 2.98 12.53
C GLN A 124 14.68 4.07 11.69
N ALA A 125 14.81 5.34 12.08
CA ALA A 125 14.28 6.46 11.31
C ALA A 125 14.93 6.56 9.92
N ALA A 126 16.24 6.33 9.82
CA ALA A 126 16.95 6.31 8.54
C ALA A 126 16.46 5.16 7.63
N ARG A 127 16.17 3.98 8.17
CA ARG A 127 15.61 2.84 7.43
C ARG A 127 14.25 3.18 6.82
N VAL A 128 13.35 3.78 7.60
CA VAL A 128 12.04 4.20 7.08
C VAL A 128 12.21 5.23 5.97
N ARG A 129 13.05 6.26 6.18
CA ARG A 129 13.30 7.27 5.14
C ARG A 129 13.90 6.68 3.87
N ALA A 130 14.85 5.76 4.00
CA ALA A 130 15.46 5.08 2.86
C ALA A 130 14.42 4.24 2.08
N ALA A 131 13.55 3.52 2.78
CA ALA A 131 12.46 2.76 2.14
C ALA A 131 11.47 3.70 1.43
N CYS A 132 11.12 4.85 2.02
CA CYS A 132 10.26 5.85 1.37
C CYS A 132 10.94 6.54 0.17
N ALA A 133 12.25 6.79 0.23
CA ALA A 133 13.02 7.31 -0.90
C ALA A 133 13.10 6.27 -2.04
N HIS A 134 13.26 4.99 -1.71
CA HIS A 134 13.19 3.92 -2.70
C HIS A 134 11.80 3.82 -3.32
N LEU A 135 10.74 3.97 -2.53
CA LEU A 135 9.36 4.02 -3.04
C LEU A 135 9.14 5.18 -4.00
N ALA A 136 9.67 6.37 -3.67
CA ALA A 136 9.60 7.53 -4.57
C ALA A 136 10.29 7.27 -5.91
N TRP A 137 11.44 6.60 -5.89
CA TRP A 137 12.14 6.18 -7.11
C TRP A 137 11.33 5.16 -7.93
N VAL A 138 10.75 4.15 -7.28
CA VAL A 138 9.90 3.15 -7.96
C VAL A 138 8.67 3.83 -8.58
N TRP A 139 8.04 4.74 -7.85
CA TRP A 139 6.88 5.49 -8.32
C TRP A 139 7.20 6.35 -9.55
N ASP A 140 8.30 7.10 -9.52
CA ASP A 140 8.80 7.89 -10.65
C ASP A 140 9.06 7.02 -11.89
N ARG A 141 9.61 5.81 -11.68
CA ARG A 141 9.95 4.86 -12.76
C ARG A 141 8.82 3.92 -13.15
N MET A 142 7.64 4.02 -12.55
CA MET A 142 6.53 3.10 -12.75
C MET A 142 6.17 2.87 -14.24
N PRO A 143 6.11 3.89 -15.12
CA PRO A 143 5.81 3.67 -16.54
C PRO A 143 6.83 2.76 -17.23
N THR A 144 8.12 2.92 -16.91
CA THR A 144 9.20 2.10 -17.47
C THR A 144 9.19 0.70 -16.86
N LEU A 145 9.02 0.59 -15.54
CA LEU A 145 9.00 -0.70 -14.84
C LEU A 145 7.83 -1.57 -15.29
N ARG A 146 6.63 -0.98 -15.49
CA ARG A 146 5.46 -1.68 -16.05
C ARG A 146 5.73 -2.27 -17.43
N ARG A 147 6.45 -1.54 -18.29
CA ARG A 147 6.82 -2.02 -19.63
C ARG A 147 7.73 -3.24 -19.52
N HIS A 148 8.82 -3.15 -18.75
CA HIS A 148 9.72 -4.28 -18.54
C HIS A 148 9.05 -5.48 -17.89
N TYR A 149 8.12 -5.26 -16.96
CA TYR A 149 7.32 -6.32 -16.36
C TYR A 149 6.51 -7.07 -17.42
N ARG A 150 5.83 -6.32 -18.32
CA ARG A 150 5.03 -6.91 -19.41
C ARG A 150 5.89 -7.71 -20.38
N ASP A 151 6.99 -7.11 -20.84
CA ASP A 151 7.89 -7.73 -21.81
C ASP A 151 8.41 -9.09 -21.29
N ARG A 152 8.84 -9.16 -20.02
CA ARG A 152 9.28 -10.43 -19.40
C ARG A 152 8.16 -11.46 -19.21
N ARG A 153 6.92 -11.00 -18.97
CA ARG A 153 5.78 -11.90 -18.79
C ARG A 153 5.37 -12.53 -20.12
N ASP A 154 5.47 -11.77 -21.21
CA ASP A 154 5.18 -12.23 -22.56
C ASP A 154 6.29 -13.20 -23.07
N GLU A 155 7.55 -13.00 -22.67
CA GLU A 155 8.66 -13.95 -22.95
C GLU A 155 8.53 -15.29 -22.19
N ALA A 156 7.82 -15.32 -21.07
CA ALA A 156 7.64 -16.50 -20.22
C ALA A 156 6.38 -17.33 -20.55
N ALA A 157 5.52 -16.85 -21.46
CA ALA A 157 4.24 -17.45 -21.85
C ALA A 157 4.34 -18.21 -23.17
#